data_AF-A0A7E6FMM4-F1
#
_entry.id   AF-A0A7E6FMM4-F1
#
_cell.length_a   1.000
_cell.length_b   1.000
_cell.length_c   1.000
_cell.angle_alpha   90.00
_cell.angle_beta   90.00
_cell.angle_gamma   90.00
#
_symmetry.space_group_name_H-M   'P 1'
#
loop_
_entity.id
_entity.type
_entity.pdbx_description
1 polymer ?
#
loop_
_entity_poly.entity_id
_entity_poly.type
_entity_poly.pdbx_seq_one_letter_code
_entity_poly.pdbx_strand_id
1 'polypeptide(L)'
;MGKTVSERLNQRLRRTQDSEVASGVTQCGVVLREIDNHVLVEDLHKKVLDKIGVNKKYHCYFAVMMGKRKPTQKLKLTDYIPSSCKDLFLYKWCFDLDIENQLLEDDVACDLIYYQARHDLKVGHLTASIEEQIALDELSSLNCSKSAFVRLCQRLAGYNIVVVDNCFLSKQSSIFTNHLGTPCKVTLSQKGLCIITGKNLYRYFNSEGQKNSGLSVTEIQKKNVEAFVKLTCFLTY
;
A
#
# COMPACT_ATOMS: atom_id res chain seq x y z
N MET A 1 -25.86 21.57 -29.83
CA MET A 1 -24.41 21.60 -29.52
C MET A 1 -24.10 20.45 -28.57
N GLY A 2 -23.43 19.41 -29.05
CA GLY A 2 -23.11 18.24 -28.24
C GLY A 2 -21.92 18.52 -27.33
N LYS A 3 -22.05 18.21 -26.04
CA LYS A 3 -20.91 18.20 -25.11
C LYS A 3 -19.80 17.33 -25.68
N THR A 4 -18.57 17.82 -25.66
CA THR A 4 -17.36 17.08 -26.05
C THR A 4 -17.22 15.82 -25.20
N VAL A 5 -16.52 14.80 -25.71
CA VAL A 5 -16.28 13.54 -24.97
C VAL A 5 -15.66 13.84 -23.60
N SER A 6 -14.72 14.80 -23.53
CA SER A 6 -14.09 15.27 -22.28
C SER A 6 -15.09 15.87 -21.28
N GLU A 7 -16.06 16.68 -21.73
CA GLU A 7 -17.08 17.26 -20.86
C GLU A 7 -18.06 16.22 -20.32
N ARG A 8 -18.41 15.22 -21.14
CA ARG A 8 -19.24 14.08 -20.69
C ARG A 8 -18.49 13.20 -19.69
N LEU A 9 -17.18 13.03 -19.88
CA LEU A 9 -16.29 12.29 -18.99
C LEU A 9 -16.16 12.97 -17.63
N ASN A 10 -15.88 14.29 -17.62
CA ASN A 10 -15.82 15.10 -16.40
C ASN A 10 -17.16 15.12 -15.64
N GLN A 11 -18.28 15.08 -16.35
CA GLN A 11 -19.60 15.03 -15.74
C GLN A 11 -19.93 13.63 -15.17
N ARG A 12 -19.41 12.55 -15.76
CA ARG A 12 -19.50 11.19 -15.20
C ARG A 12 -18.60 11.02 -13.98
N LEU A 13 -17.35 11.47 -14.03
CA LEU A 13 -16.39 11.44 -12.91
C LEU A 13 -16.95 12.10 -11.64
N ARG A 14 -17.64 13.24 -11.78
CA ARG A 14 -18.31 13.91 -10.65
C ARG A 14 -19.47 13.10 -10.08
N ARG A 15 -20.25 12.42 -10.93
CA ARG A 15 -21.39 11.59 -10.50
C ARG A 15 -20.96 10.31 -9.78
N THR A 16 -19.85 9.70 -10.19
CA THR A 16 -19.30 8.51 -9.52
C THR A 16 -18.68 8.88 -8.16
N GLN A 17 -18.10 10.09 -8.03
CA GLN A 17 -17.59 10.61 -6.75
C GLN A 17 -18.69 10.82 -5.69
N ASP A 18 -19.89 11.22 -6.11
CA ASP A 18 -20.98 11.55 -5.19
C ASP A 18 -21.88 10.36 -4.82
N SER A 19 -21.94 9.30 -5.64
CA SER A 19 -22.88 8.18 -5.39
C SER A 19 -22.34 7.04 -4.51
N GLU A 20 -21.02 6.94 -4.31
CA GLU A 20 -20.42 5.78 -3.60
C GLU A 20 -20.27 5.93 -2.10
N VAL A 21 -20.63 7.09 -1.53
CA VAL A 21 -20.73 7.24 -0.07
C VAL A 21 -21.98 6.52 0.46
N ALA A 22 -22.90 6.06 -0.40
CA ALA A 22 -24.25 5.64 -0.02
C ALA A 22 -24.55 4.12 -0.02
N SER A 23 -23.63 3.20 -0.33
CA SER A 23 -23.94 1.77 -0.16
C SER A 23 -22.72 0.90 0.18
N GLY A 24 -22.70 0.34 1.39
CA GLY A 24 -21.89 -0.85 1.68
C GLY A 24 -20.80 -0.75 2.74
N VAL A 25 -20.76 0.29 3.58
CA VAL A 25 -19.88 0.25 4.76
C VAL A 25 -20.49 -0.71 5.79
N THR A 26 -20.08 -1.97 5.72
CA THR A 26 -20.43 -2.95 6.76
C THR A 26 -19.54 -2.70 7.97
N GLN A 27 -20.13 -2.25 9.07
CA GLN A 27 -19.39 -2.03 10.31
C GLN A 27 -18.99 -3.39 10.90
N CYS A 28 -17.68 -3.63 10.98
CA CYS A 28 -17.11 -4.85 11.56
C CYS A 28 -16.72 -4.58 13.02
N GLY A 29 -17.49 -5.10 13.98
CA GLY A 29 -17.15 -5.09 15.40
C GLY A 29 -16.27 -6.28 15.77
N VAL A 30 -15.09 -6.03 16.36
CA VAL A 30 -14.22 -7.05 16.96
C VAL A 30 -14.02 -6.76 18.44
N VAL A 31 -13.97 -7.81 19.26
CA VAL A 31 -13.68 -7.71 20.70
C VAL A 31 -12.22 -8.04 20.93
N LEU A 32 -11.46 -7.10 21.48
CA LEU A 32 -10.03 -7.22 21.73
C LEU A 32 -9.74 -7.39 23.22
N ARG A 33 -8.63 -8.07 23.54
CA ARG A 33 -8.13 -8.11 24.90
C ARG A 33 -7.31 -6.84 25.12
N GLU A 34 -7.66 -6.11 26.17
CA GLU A 34 -7.00 -4.88 26.57
C GLU A 34 -6.11 -5.13 27.78
N ILE A 35 -4.89 -4.58 27.76
CA ILE A 35 -3.93 -4.60 28.86
C ILE A 35 -3.44 -3.16 29.03
N ASP A 36 -3.65 -2.56 30.20
CA ASP A 36 -3.24 -1.18 30.52
C ASP A 36 -3.67 -0.15 29.47
N ASN A 37 -4.91 -0.22 29.00
CA ASN A 37 -5.48 0.62 27.95
C ASN A 37 -4.84 0.48 26.56
N HIS A 38 -4.16 -0.65 26.30
CA HIS A 38 -3.53 -0.96 25.03
C HIS A 38 -3.99 -2.32 24.50
N VAL A 39 -3.97 -2.46 23.18
CA VAL A 39 -4.26 -3.70 22.45
C VAL A 39 -3.02 -4.15 21.68
N LEU A 40 -2.80 -5.47 21.65
CA LEU A 40 -1.74 -6.08 20.84
C LEU A 40 -2.14 -6.06 19.36
N VAL A 41 -1.25 -5.58 18.48
CA VAL A 41 -1.53 -5.47 17.04
C VAL A 41 -1.77 -6.83 16.41
N GLU A 42 -1.08 -7.89 16.85
CA GLU A 42 -1.33 -9.27 16.39
C GLU A 42 -2.78 -9.72 16.63
N ASP A 43 -3.33 -9.42 17.81
CA ASP A 43 -4.70 -9.80 18.16
C ASP A 43 -5.71 -9.04 17.29
N LEU A 44 -5.48 -7.74 17.08
CA LEU A 44 -6.29 -6.92 16.18
C LEU A 44 -6.25 -7.45 14.74
N HIS A 45 -5.05 -7.68 14.22
CA HIS A 45 -4.80 -8.17 12.86
C HIS A 45 -5.53 -9.48 12.59
N LYS A 46 -5.30 -10.49 13.43
CA LYS A 46 -5.92 -11.82 13.28
C LYS A 46 -7.44 -11.74 13.41
N LYS A 47 -7.96 -11.07 14.45
CA LYS A 47 -9.41 -11.03 14.69
C LYS A 47 -10.16 -10.28 13.60
N VAL A 48 -9.61 -9.19 13.06
CA VAL A 48 -10.24 -8.47 11.93
C VAL A 48 -10.24 -9.36 10.69
N LEU A 49 -9.10 -9.96 10.32
CA LEU A 49 -8.99 -10.82 9.14
C LEU A 49 -9.88 -12.07 9.22
N ASP A 50 -9.92 -12.73 10.39
CA ASP A 50 -10.83 -13.85 10.64
C ASP A 50 -12.29 -13.40 10.54
N LYS A 51 -12.63 -12.24 11.12
CA LYS A 51 -14.01 -11.75 11.15
C LYS A 51 -14.55 -11.36 9.78
N ILE A 52 -13.70 -10.79 8.91
CA ILE A 52 -14.08 -10.45 7.53
C ILE A 52 -13.99 -11.66 6.59
N GLY A 53 -13.41 -12.78 7.04
CA GLY A 53 -13.38 -14.04 6.32
C GLY A 53 -12.20 -14.23 5.37
N VAL A 54 -11.10 -13.48 5.54
CA VAL A 54 -9.88 -13.74 4.75
C VAL A 54 -9.32 -15.10 5.15
N ASN A 55 -9.00 -15.93 4.16
CA ASN A 55 -8.39 -17.23 4.39
C ASN A 55 -7.09 -17.11 5.22
N LYS A 56 -6.94 -17.91 6.28
CA LYS A 56 -5.80 -17.87 7.22
C LYS A 56 -4.44 -17.96 6.53
N LYS A 57 -4.32 -18.71 5.43
CA LYS A 57 -3.06 -18.79 4.66
C LYS A 57 -2.59 -17.45 4.11
N TYR A 58 -3.51 -16.49 3.96
CA TYR A 58 -3.27 -15.18 3.37
C TYR A 58 -3.10 -14.05 4.38
N HIS A 59 -3.27 -14.31 5.68
CA HIS A 59 -3.20 -13.27 6.72
C HIS A 59 -1.85 -12.54 6.73
N CYS A 60 -0.75 -13.25 6.44
CA CYS A 60 0.60 -12.68 6.42
C CYS A 60 0.81 -11.63 5.32
N TYR A 61 -0.06 -11.58 4.30
CA TYR A 61 0.00 -10.61 3.21
C TYR A 61 -0.81 -9.35 3.47
N PHE A 62 -1.36 -9.18 4.67
CA PHE A 62 -2.01 -7.96 5.12
C PHE A 62 -1.30 -7.40 6.35
N ALA A 63 -1.27 -6.08 6.48
CA ALA A 63 -0.68 -5.38 7.61
C ALA A 63 -1.66 -4.36 8.19
N VAL A 64 -1.56 -4.13 9.50
CA VAL A 64 -2.20 -2.99 10.15
C VAL A 64 -1.31 -1.78 9.97
N MET A 65 -1.88 -0.73 9.40
CA MET A 65 -1.25 0.54 9.14
C MET A 65 -1.96 1.64 9.92
N MET A 66 -1.23 2.69 10.29
CA MET A 66 -1.77 3.85 10.97
C MET A 66 -1.61 5.12 10.11
N GLY A 67 -2.64 5.98 10.07
CA GLY A 67 -2.56 7.32 9.47
C GLY A 67 -3.91 7.84 8.93
N LYS A 68 -4.24 9.12 9.19
CA LYS A 68 -5.57 9.75 8.95
C LYS A 68 -6.16 9.66 7.54
N ARG A 69 -5.33 9.56 6.49
CA ARG A 69 -5.76 9.57 5.07
C ARG A 69 -4.79 8.85 4.13
N LYS A 70 -3.53 8.74 4.54
CA LYS A 70 -2.50 7.95 3.88
C LYS A 70 -1.84 7.12 4.99
N PRO A 71 -1.89 5.79 4.94
CA PRO A 71 -1.22 4.98 5.93
C PRO A 71 0.29 5.15 5.76
N THR A 72 0.92 5.84 6.72
CA THR A 72 2.35 6.18 6.66
C THR A 72 3.21 5.28 7.53
N GLN A 73 2.58 4.60 8.50
CA GLN A 73 3.29 3.75 9.45
C GLN A 73 2.70 2.35 9.46
N LYS A 74 3.56 1.36 9.18
CA LYS A 74 3.25 -0.05 9.42
C LYS A 74 3.48 -0.37 10.90
N LEU A 75 2.48 -0.96 11.53
CA LEU A 75 2.59 -1.49 12.89
C LEU A 75 3.17 -2.91 12.85
N LYS A 76 4.07 -3.23 13.78
CA LYS A 76 4.53 -4.60 13.97
C LYS A 76 3.48 -5.37 14.74
N LEU A 77 3.39 -6.68 14.49
CA LEU A 77 2.45 -7.54 15.21
C LEU A 77 2.73 -7.56 16.73
N THR A 78 3.99 -7.37 17.12
CA THR A 78 4.43 -7.28 18.52
C THR A 78 4.17 -5.93 19.18
N ASP A 79 3.73 -4.93 18.43
CA ASP A 79 3.47 -3.59 18.97
C ASP A 79 2.17 -3.58 19.78
N TYR A 80 2.14 -2.71 20.79
CA TYR A 80 0.93 -2.36 21.53
C TYR A 80 0.49 -0.96 21.12
N ILE A 81 -0.80 -0.79 20.82
CA ILE A 81 -1.38 0.52 20.49
C ILE A 81 -2.45 0.90 21.52
N PRO A 82 -2.60 2.19 21.84
CA PRO A 82 -3.67 2.64 22.72
C PRO A 82 -5.04 2.21 22.18
N SER A 83 -5.94 1.74 23.02
CA SER A 83 -7.30 1.32 22.61
C SER A 83 -8.13 2.47 22.02
N SER A 84 -7.76 3.71 22.36
CA SER A 84 -8.34 4.93 21.80
C SER A 84 -7.78 5.32 20.43
N CYS A 85 -6.80 4.57 19.91
CA CYS A 85 -6.18 4.82 18.61
C CYS A 85 -7.22 4.79 17.51
N LYS A 86 -7.22 5.83 16.67
CA LYS A 86 -8.06 5.97 15.48
C LYS A 86 -7.19 5.88 14.24
N ASP A 87 -7.83 5.81 13.08
CA ASP A 87 -7.16 5.85 11.78
C ASP A 87 -6.24 4.64 11.52
N LEU A 88 -6.74 3.45 11.90
CA LEU A 88 -6.13 2.17 11.58
C LEU A 88 -6.72 1.61 10.29
N PHE A 89 -5.86 1.08 9.44
CA PHE A 89 -6.22 0.53 8.15
C PHE A 89 -5.63 -0.86 8.01
N LEU A 90 -6.42 -1.79 7.46
CA LEU A 90 -5.90 -3.05 6.95
C LEU A 90 -5.46 -2.82 5.51
N TYR A 91 -4.20 -3.10 5.20
CA TYR A 91 -3.62 -2.89 3.88
C TYR A 91 -2.98 -4.16 3.37
N LYS A 92 -3.07 -4.41 2.06
CA LYS A 92 -2.26 -5.43 1.40
C LYS A 92 -0.79 -5.05 1.56
N TRP A 93 -0.01 -5.97 2.12
CA TRP A 93 1.42 -5.87 2.36
C TRP A 93 2.18 -7.00 1.64
N CYS A 94 1.92 -7.13 0.34
CA CYS A 94 2.64 -8.00 -0.58
C CYS A 94 3.06 -7.18 -1.80
N PHE A 95 4.32 -7.34 -2.24
CA PHE A 95 4.85 -6.68 -3.44
C PHE A 95 5.09 -7.66 -4.59
N ASP A 96 4.91 -8.96 -4.32
CA ASP A 96 5.06 -10.03 -5.29
C ASP A 96 3.73 -10.23 -6.04
N LEU A 97 3.75 -10.05 -7.36
CA LEU A 97 2.56 -10.15 -8.20
C LEU A 97 2.06 -11.58 -8.36
N ASP A 98 2.92 -12.59 -8.28
CA ASP A 98 2.50 -13.99 -8.41
C ASP A 98 1.72 -14.41 -7.16
N ILE A 99 2.21 -13.99 -5.99
CA ILE A 99 1.48 -14.17 -4.72
C ILE A 99 0.18 -13.37 -4.75
N GLU A 100 0.21 -12.11 -5.21
CA GLU A 100 -0.99 -11.29 -5.31
C GLU A 100 -2.04 -11.92 -6.23
N ASN A 101 -1.64 -12.49 -7.36
CA ASN A 101 -2.56 -13.17 -8.25
C ASN A 101 -3.24 -14.39 -7.60
N GLN A 102 -2.58 -15.08 -6.67
CA GLN A 102 -3.20 -16.12 -5.84
C GLN A 102 -4.16 -15.54 -4.80
N LEU A 103 -3.88 -14.33 -4.26
CA LEU A 103 -4.80 -13.62 -3.38
C LEU A 103 -6.10 -13.23 -4.11
N LEU A 104 -6.02 -12.93 -5.41
CA LEU A 104 -7.19 -12.58 -6.22
C LEU A 104 -8.15 -13.75 -6.47
N GLU A 105 -7.76 -14.99 -6.12
CA GLU A 105 -8.63 -16.17 -6.16
C GLU A 105 -9.52 -16.29 -4.92
N ASP A 106 -9.22 -15.55 -3.85
CA ASP A 106 -10.04 -15.46 -2.64
C ASP A 106 -10.90 -14.20 -2.71
N ASP A 107 -12.22 -14.36 -2.67
CA ASP A 107 -13.18 -13.26 -2.90
C ASP A 107 -12.96 -12.10 -1.92
N VAL A 108 -12.70 -12.40 -0.65
CA VAL A 108 -12.51 -11.38 0.40
C VAL A 108 -11.18 -10.66 0.22
N ALA A 109 -10.10 -11.39 -0.04
CA ALA A 109 -8.80 -10.79 -0.32
C ALA A 109 -8.85 -9.95 -1.61
N CYS A 110 -9.48 -10.45 -2.66
CA CYS A 110 -9.71 -9.71 -3.90
C CYS A 110 -10.46 -8.40 -3.65
N ASP A 111 -11.50 -8.43 -2.82
CA ASP A 111 -12.27 -7.25 -2.43
C ASP A 111 -11.40 -6.21 -1.72
N LEU A 112 -10.60 -6.63 -0.74
CA LEU A 112 -9.69 -5.71 -0.03
C LEU A 112 -8.69 -5.05 -0.99
N ILE A 113 -8.09 -5.83 -1.88
CA ILE A 113 -7.10 -5.33 -2.85
C ILE A 113 -7.76 -4.40 -3.87
N TYR A 114 -8.98 -4.73 -4.32
CA TYR A 114 -9.78 -3.90 -5.20
C TYR A 114 -10.09 -2.54 -4.57
N TYR A 115 -10.60 -2.50 -3.34
CA TYR A 115 -10.89 -1.24 -2.65
C TYR A 115 -9.63 -0.42 -2.38
N GLN A 116 -8.51 -1.07 -2.08
CA GLN A 116 -7.22 -0.39 -1.96
C GLN A 116 -6.79 0.24 -3.30
N ALA A 117 -6.83 -0.51 -4.41
CA ALA A 117 -6.45 0.01 -5.72
C ALA A 117 -7.34 1.18 -6.17
N ARG A 118 -8.65 1.12 -5.88
CA ARG A 118 -9.58 2.24 -6.11
C ARG A 118 -9.23 3.47 -5.30
N HIS A 119 -8.89 3.27 -4.03
CA HIS A 119 -8.43 4.35 -3.17
C HIS A 119 -7.15 4.98 -3.73
N ASP A 120 -6.18 4.16 -4.13
CA ASP A 120 -4.90 4.61 -4.69
C ASP A 120 -5.06 5.39 -6.00
N LEU A 121 -6.00 5.00 -6.88
CA LEU A 121 -6.40 5.81 -8.04
C LEU A 121 -7.00 7.16 -7.60
N LYS A 122 -7.93 7.14 -6.64
CA LYS A 122 -8.62 8.35 -6.16
C LYS A 122 -7.67 9.38 -5.54
N VAL A 123 -6.63 8.92 -4.83
CA VAL A 123 -5.64 9.81 -4.19
C VAL A 123 -4.41 10.08 -5.07
N GLY A 124 -4.40 9.57 -6.32
CA GLY A 124 -3.35 9.82 -7.30
C GLY A 124 -2.04 9.07 -7.06
N HIS A 125 -2.06 7.97 -6.29
CA HIS A 125 -0.92 7.07 -6.17
C HIS A 125 -0.77 6.18 -7.40
N LEU A 126 -1.88 5.79 -8.01
CA LEU A 126 -1.92 5.14 -9.31
C LEU A 126 -2.27 6.15 -10.38
N THR A 127 -1.49 6.15 -11.47
CA THR A 127 -1.75 7.02 -12.63
C THR A 127 -2.15 6.17 -13.82
N ALA A 128 -3.31 6.47 -14.40
CA ALA A 128 -3.85 5.84 -15.59
C ALA A 128 -3.86 6.82 -16.76
N SER A 129 -3.62 6.33 -17.98
CA SER A 129 -3.93 7.06 -19.22
C SER A 129 -5.45 7.25 -19.37
N ILE A 130 -5.85 8.05 -20.35
CA ILE A 130 -7.28 8.25 -20.65
C ILE A 130 -7.94 6.93 -21.05
N GLU A 131 -7.28 6.14 -21.89
CA GLU A 131 -7.76 4.83 -22.34
C GLU A 131 -7.86 3.84 -21.17
N GLU A 132 -6.85 3.82 -20.29
CA GLU A 132 -6.86 2.99 -19.08
C GLU A 132 -7.97 3.40 -18.12
N GLN A 133 -8.23 4.71 -17.96
CA GLN A 133 -9.31 5.21 -17.12
C GLN A 133 -10.68 4.77 -17.66
N ILE A 134 -10.91 4.79 -18.98
CA ILE A 134 -12.15 4.31 -19.59
C ILE A 134 -12.34 2.81 -19.26
N ALA A 135 -11.30 2.00 -19.42
CA ALA A 135 -11.36 0.58 -19.10
C ALA A 135 -11.59 0.32 -17.60
N LEU A 136 -10.98 1.11 -16.71
CA LEU A 136 -11.22 1.04 -15.26
C LEU A 136 -12.67 1.42 -14.91
N ASP A 137 -13.24 2.42 -15.57
CA ASP A 137 -14.62 2.86 -15.35
C ASP A 137 -15.61 1.77 -15.79
N GLU A 138 -15.35 1.12 -16.92
CA GLU A 138 -16.13 -0.04 -17.39
C GLU A 138 -16.06 -1.19 -16.39
N LEU A 139 -14.86 -1.53 -15.90
CA LEU A 139 -14.64 -2.59 -14.92
C LEU A 139 -15.15 -2.25 -13.51
N SER A 140 -15.36 -0.98 -13.19
CA SER A 140 -15.94 -0.53 -11.92
C SER A 140 -17.47 -0.58 -11.91
N SER A 141 -18.10 -0.84 -13.06
CA SER A 141 -19.55 -0.93 -13.16
C SER A 141 -20.09 -2.16 -12.41
N LEU A 142 -21.31 -2.05 -11.89
CA LEU A 142 -22.00 -3.14 -11.18
C LEU A 142 -22.01 -4.39 -12.09
N ASN A 143 -21.41 -5.48 -11.60
CA ASN A 143 -21.26 -6.81 -12.22
C ASN A 143 -19.96 -7.08 -13.00
N CYS A 144 -18.99 -6.17 -13.03
CA CYS A 144 -17.68 -6.47 -13.59
C CYS A 144 -16.74 -7.19 -12.60
N SER A 145 -15.74 -7.89 -13.14
CA SER A 145 -14.78 -8.67 -12.35
C SER A 145 -13.81 -7.75 -11.60
N LYS A 146 -13.90 -7.74 -10.26
CA LYS A 146 -12.96 -7.00 -9.39
C LYS A 146 -11.52 -7.46 -9.60
N SER A 147 -11.28 -8.75 -9.83
CA SER A 147 -9.94 -9.26 -10.12
C SER A 147 -9.41 -8.75 -11.45
N ALA A 148 -10.27 -8.60 -12.48
CA ALA A 148 -9.87 -7.97 -13.74
C ALA A 148 -9.54 -6.48 -13.56
N PHE A 149 -10.30 -5.76 -12.73
CA PHE A 149 -9.97 -4.37 -12.35
C PHE A 149 -8.57 -4.30 -11.70
N VAL A 150 -8.31 -5.15 -10.70
CA VAL A 150 -7.00 -5.18 -10.03
C VAL A 150 -5.88 -5.52 -11.02
N ARG A 151 -6.08 -6.49 -11.92
CA ARG A 151 -5.09 -6.85 -12.95
C ARG A 151 -4.82 -5.72 -13.95
N LEU A 152 -5.80 -4.86 -14.24
CA LEU A 152 -5.55 -3.63 -14.99
C LEU A 152 -4.70 -2.67 -14.15
N CYS A 153 -5.04 -2.46 -12.87
CA CYS A 153 -4.25 -1.63 -11.96
C CYS A 153 -2.79 -2.10 -11.82
N GLN A 154 -2.53 -3.41 -11.82
CA GLN A 154 -1.18 -3.99 -11.75
C GLN A 154 -0.23 -3.49 -12.84
N ARG A 155 -0.77 -3.00 -13.96
CA ARG A 155 0.00 -2.48 -15.10
C ARG A 155 0.28 -0.97 -15.03
N LEU A 156 -0.40 -0.27 -14.12
CA LEU A 156 -0.33 1.18 -14.01
C LEU A 156 0.95 1.64 -13.33
N ALA A 157 1.39 2.84 -13.69
CA ALA A 157 2.48 3.51 -13.00
C ALA A 157 2.08 3.81 -11.54
N GLY A 158 2.95 3.41 -10.59
CA GLY A 158 2.70 3.56 -9.17
C GLY A 158 2.17 2.30 -8.48
N TYR A 159 1.82 1.24 -9.23
CA TYR A 159 1.31 0.01 -8.62
C TYR A 159 2.39 -0.75 -7.86
N ASN A 160 2.02 -1.29 -6.69
CA ASN A 160 2.94 -1.94 -5.76
C ASN A 160 4.14 -1.08 -5.38
N ILE A 161 3.89 0.23 -5.21
CA ILE A 161 4.88 1.18 -4.72
C ILE A 161 4.36 1.84 -3.44
N VAL A 162 5.13 1.74 -2.35
CA VAL A 162 4.91 2.57 -1.17
C VAL A 162 5.70 3.86 -1.34
N VAL A 163 5.05 5.00 -1.12
CA VAL A 163 5.65 6.31 -1.24
C VAL A 163 5.63 7.00 0.12
N VAL A 164 6.79 7.46 0.57
CA VAL A 164 6.95 8.31 1.75
C VAL A 164 7.50 9.65 1.30
N ASP A 165 6.65 10.68 1.31
CA ASP A 165 7.02 12.04 0.94
C ASP A 165 7.49 12.84 2.17
N ASN A 166 8.28 13.90 1.92
CA ASN A 166 8.71 14.88 2.94
C ASN A 166 9.36 14.26 4.18
N CYS A 167 10.25 13.30 3.97
CA CYS A 167 10.91 12.57 5.05
C CYS A 167 12.40 12.86 5.07
N PHE A 168 13.07 12.51 6.17
CA PHE A 168 14.50 12.74 6.38
C PHE A 168 15.18 11.46 6.80
N LEU A 169 16.39 11.23 6.29
CA LEU A 169 17.23 10.14 6.79
C LEU A 169 17.89 10.60 8.10
N SER A 170 17.53 9.94 9.20
CA SER A 170 17.97 10.30 10.55
C SER A 170 19.20 9.50 11.03
N LYS A 171 19.58 8.42 10.34
CA LYS A 171 20.73 7.57 10.71
C LYS A 171 21.67 7.29 9.56
N GLN A 172 22.94 7.43 9.87
CA GLN A 172 24.04 7.14 8.95
C GLN A 172 24.07 5.63 8.68
N SER A 173 23.99 5.28 7.40
CA SER A 173 24.25 3.95 6.87
C SER A 173 25.38 4.08 5.87
N SER A 174 26.23 3.07 5.73
CA SER A 174 27.28 3.03 4.69
C SER A 174 26.70 3.22 3.27
N ILE A 175 25.40 2.96 3.11
CA ILE A 175 24.66 3.07 1.86
C ILE A 175 24.10 4.50 1.63
N PHE A 176 23.86 5.28 2.70
CA PHE A 176 23.10 6.54 2.64
C PHE A 176 23.81 7.75 3.27
N THR A 177 25.14 7.67 3.46
CA THR A 177 25.93 8.67 4.20
C THR A 177 25.78 10.11 3.69
N ASN A 178 25.51 10.29 2.39
CA ASN A 178 25.53 11.59 1.73
C ASN A 178 24.16 12.30 1.74
N HIS A 179 23.14 11.75 2.40
CA HIS A 179 21.75 12.24 2.32
C HIS A 179 21.12 12.54 3.68
N LEU A 180 21.90 12.51 4.77
CA LEU A 180 21.41 12.80 6.11
C LEU A 180 20.88 14.22 6.23
N GLY A 181 19.76 14.39 6.94
CA GLY A 181 19.15 15.68 7.20
C GLY A 181 18.60 16.42 5.97
N THR A 182 18.71 15.84 4.77
CA THR A 182 18.15 16.43 3.54
C THR A 182 16.70 15.96 3.37
N PRO A 183 15.74 16.87 3.10
CA PRO A 183 14.39 16.47 2.75
C PRO A 183 14.40 15.55 1.53
N CYS A 184 13.73 14.41 1.64
CA CYS A 184 13.71 13.40 0.60
C CYS A 184 12.33 12.76 0.45
N LYS A 185 12.13 12.18 -0.73
CA LYS A 185 11.03 11.28 -1.04
C LYS A 185 11.59 9.87 -1.18
N VAL A 186 10.96 8.91 -0.52
CA VAL A 186 11.35 7.51 -0.58
C VAL A 186 10.26 6.72 -1.28
N THR A 187 10.64 5.89 -2.24
CA THR A 187 9.74 4.90 -2.84
C THR A 187 10.25 3.50 -2.62
N LEU A 188 9.34 2.56 -2.35
CA LEU A 188 9.65 1.15 -2.16
C LEU A 188 8.80 0.32 -3.09
N SER A 189 9.42 -0.64 -3.78
CA SER A 189 8.73 -1.63 -4.62
C SER A 189 9.41 -3.00 -4.49
N GLN A 190 8.88 -4.01 -5.19
CA GLN A 190 9.56 -5.32 -5.33
C GLN A 190 10.98 -5.18 -5.90
N LYS A 191 11.21 -4.17 -6.76
CA LYS A 191 12.52 -3.91 -7.36
C LYS A 191 13.53 -3.35 -6.36
N GLY A 192 13.07 -2.81 -5.24
CA GLY A 192 13.91 -2.25 -4.19
C GLY A 192 13.47 -0.85 -3.76
N LEU A 193 14.42 -0.11 -3.19
CA LEU A 193 14.25 1.20 -2.60
C LEU A 193 14.77 2.29 -3.54
N CYS A 194 14.07 3.41 -3.62
CA CYS A 194 14.55 4.61 -4.28
C CYS A 194 14.45 5.81 -3.36
N ILE A 195 15.51 6.62 -3.33
CA ILE A 195 15.57 7.88 -2.57
C ILE A 195 15.73 9.02 -3.56
N ILE A 196 14.86 10.02 -3.44
CA ILE A 196 14.83 11.20 -4.29
C ILE A 196 15.15 12.41 -3.42
N THR A 197 16.23 13.12 -3.74
CA THR A 197 16.62 14.36 -3.05
C THR A 197 16.81 15.48 -4.08
N GLY A 198 15.93 16.48 -4.09
CA GLY A 198 15.97 17.53 -5.11
C GLY A 198 15.84 16.94 -6.52
N LYS A 199 16.90 17.07 -7.34
CA LYS A 199 16.97 16.50 -8.71
C LYS A 199 17.66 15.12 -8.79
N ASN A 200 18.21 14.63 -7.68
CA ASN A 200 18.99 13.40 -7.66
C ASN A 200 18.11 12.18 -7.35
N LEU A 201 18.38 11.07 -8.04
CA LEU A 201 17.68 9.81 -7.91
C LEU A 201 18.68 8.70 -7.54
N TYR A 202 18.49 8.09 -6.37
CA TYR A 202 19.33 6.99 -5.88
C TYR A 202 18.51 5.71 -5.83
N ARG A 203 18.98 4.64 -6.47
CA ARG A 203 18.27 3.35 -6.55
C ARG A 203 19.08 2.26 -5.86
N TYR A 204 18.41 1.47 -5.03
CA TYR A 204 18.97 0.38 -4.26
C TYR A 204 18.12 -0.86 -4.54
N PHE A 205 18.64 -1.77 -5.36
CA PHE A 205 17.87 -2.89 -5.90
C PHE A 205 17.98 -4.14 -5.03
N ASN A 206 16.94 -4.99 -5.09
CA ASN A 206 17.03 -6.37 -4.63
C ASN A 206 17.93 -7.16 -5.62
N SER A 207 18.78 -8.04 -5.08
CA SER A 207 19.98 -8.60 -5.71
C SER A 207 19.78 -9.56 -6.90
N GLU A 208 18.63 -9.58 -7.57
CA GLU A 208 18.40 -10.45 -8.73
C GLU A 208 18.68 -9.78 -10.09
N GLY A 209 19.08 -8.50 -10.12
CA GLY A 209 19.20 -7.74 -11.36
C GLY A 209 20.58 -7.21 -11.75
N GLN A 210 21.64 -7.31 -10.93
CA GLN A 210 22.95 -6.75 -11.29
C GLN A 210 24.12 -7.64 -10.83
N LYS A 211 24.67 -8.42 -11.77
CA LYS A 211 26.09 -8.74 -11.77
C LYS A 211 26.84 -7.46 -12.11
N ASN A 212 27.27 -6.70 -11.11
CA ASN A 212 28.50 -5.91 -11.17
C ASN A 212 28.89 -5.41 -9.77
N SER A 213 30.18 -5.57 -9.47
CA SER A 213 30.92 -5.13 -8.27
C SER A 213 30.41 -5.61 -6.91
N GLY A 214 30.90 -6.79 -6.52
CA GLY A 214 31.49 -7.08 -5.21
C GLY A 214 30.69 -6.69 -3.97
N LEU A 215 29.76 -7.56 -3.56
CA LEU A 215 29.46 -7.91 -2.16
C LEU A 215 28.61 -9.18 -2.17
N SER A 216 29.02 -10.20 -1.39
CA SER A 216 28.48 -11.57 -1.42
C SER A 216 27.02 -11.64 -0.96
N VAL A 217 26.29 -12.57 -1.60
CA VAL A 217 24.83 -12.53 -1.87
C VAL A 217 23.94 -13.15 -0.79
N THR A 218 24.45 -13.64 0.33
CA THR A 218 23.65 -14.44 1.28
C THR A 218 23.22 -13.74 2.57
N GLU A 219 23.69 -12.52 2.87
CA GLU A 219 23.25 -11.76 4.06
C GLU A 219 22.17 -10.70 3.79
N ILE A 220 21.85 -10.45 2.52
CA ILE A 220 21.10 -9.26 2.07
C ILE A 220 19.57 -9.44 2.22
N GLN A 221 19.06 -10.66 2.15
CA GLN A 221 17.61 -10.92 2.20
C GLN A 221 16.97 -10.70 3.58
N LYS A 222 17.70 -11.00 4.68
CA LYS A 222 17.21 -10.78 6.06
C LYS A 222 17.46 -9.35 6.55
N LYS A 223 18.64 -8.79 6.23
CA LYS A 223 19.03 -7.43 6.65
C LYS A 223 18.22 -6.34 5.96
N ASN A 224 17.74 -6.52 4.72
CA ASN A 224 16.98 -5.47 4.02
C ASN A 224 15.56 -5.29 4.57
N VAL A 225 14.89 -6.36 5.01
CA VAL A 225 13.58 -6.24 5.68
C VAL A 225 13.74 -5.67 7.10
N GLU A 226 14.78 -6.07 7.85
CA GLU A 226 15.08 -5.48 9.16
C GLU A 226 15.55 -4.02 9.08
N ALA A 227 16.37 -3.66 8.08
CA ALA A 227 16.77 -2.29 7.79
C ALA A 227 15.56 -1.46 7.34
N PHE A 228 14.59 -2.07 6.65
CA PHE A 228 13.35 -1.44 6.21
C PHE A 228 12.36 -1.20 7.36
N VAL A 229 12.20 -2.17 8.28
CA VAL A 229 11.48 -2.01 9.54
C VAL A 229 12.14 -0.93 10.41
N LYS A 230 13.47 -0.84 10.38
CA LYS A 230 14.20 0.26 11.02
C LYS A 230 13.94 1.59 10.33
N LEU A 231 13.97 1.67 9.00
CA LEU A 231 13.71 2.90 8.23
C LEU A 231 12.30 3.45 8.49
N THR A 232 11.27 2.61 8.51
CA THR A 232 9.91 3.04 8.89
C THR A 232 9.80 3.50 10.35
N CYS A 233 10.64 2.99 11.25
CA CYS A 233 10.78 3.51 12.62
C CYS A 233 11.63 4.80 12.73
N PHE A 234 12.40 5.16 11.70
CA PHE A 234 13.37 6.28 11.74
C PHE A 234 12.93 7.53 10.95
N LEU A 235 11.83 7.45 10.21
CA LEU A 235 11.17 8.60 9.61
C LEU A 235 10.27 9.25 10.66
N THR A 236 10.88 9.97 11.59
CA THR A 236 10.19 10.91 12.48
C THR A 236 9.78 12.16 11.68
N TYR A 237 8.50 12.55 11.80
CA TYR A 237 8.06 13.91 11.51
C TYR A 237 8.54 14.85 12.62
#